data_AF-A0A7S2J541-F1
#
_entry.id   AF-A0A7S2J541-F1
#
_cell.length_a   1.000
_cell.length_b   1.000
_cell.length_c   1.000
_cell.angle_alpha   90.00
_cell.angle_beta   90.00
_cell.angle_gamma   90.00
#
_symmetry.space_group_name_H-M   'P 1'
#
loop_
_entity.id
_entity.type
_entity.pdbx_description
1 polymer ?
#
loop_
_entity_poly.entity_id
_entity_poly.type
_entity_poly.pdbx_seq_one_letter_code
_entity_poly.pdbx_strand_id
1 'polypeptide(L)'
;VVKFEKEDVGQVMTELPAYNFYEIKEPVPNPYKGSTMDTSILLDPPKPSLVAPQTQFSKLENGLKIASVDKQGLMAQIGLFVNAGSRFEDASNFGVSHMVSMMSYNSTAHLSHLRTVKTLEQLGANATSFCKAGREETVYQVEVLREFVPLVVPLMVGNVLFPRLVPWEVKATHKKVKEARDTLAKDADGTVSELLHKAAF
;
A
#
# COMPACT_ATOMS: atom_id res chain seq x y z
N VAL A 1 40.17 58.40 39.92
CA VAL A 1 39.15 58.19 38.86
C VAL A 1 39.90 58.06 37.55
N VAL A 2 39.98 56.85 37.00
CA VAL A 2 40.72 56.58 35.75
C VAL A 2 39.86 57.07 34.58
N LYS A 3 40.39 57.95 33.74
CA LYS A 3 39.70 58.43 32.54
C LYS A 3 39.73 57.33 31.49
N PHE A 4 38.56 56.87 31.07
CA PHE A 4 38.42 56.00 29.91
C PHE A 4 38.44 56.86 28.65
N GLU A 5 39.50 56.74 27.85
CA GLU A 5 39.52 57.23 26.48
C GLU A 5 38.77 56.23 25.60
N LYS A 6 37.99 56.75 24.65
CA LYS A 6 37.15 55.94 23.77
C LYS A 6 38.00 55.53 22.58
N GLU A 7 38.52 54.31 22.59
CA GLU A 7 39.31 53.78 21.49
C GLU A 7 38.45 53.57 20.23
N ASP A 8 39.05 53.86 19.07
CA ASP A 8 38.43 53.67 17.76
C ASP A 8 38.49 52.18 17.39
N VAL A 9 37.32 51.55 17.33
CA VAL A 9 37.15 50.10 17.09
C VAL A 9 37.76 49.67 15.75
N GLY A 10 37.87 50.59 14.78
CA GLY A 10 38.51 50.34 13.50
C GLY A 10 40.01 50.05 13.61
N GLN A 11 40.71 50.74 14.51
CA GLN A 11 42.15 50.52 14.72
C GLN A 11 42.41 49.19 15.43
N VAL A 12 41.59 48.83 16.42
CA VAL A 12 41.69 47.56 17.16
C VAL A 12 41.49 46.35 16.21
N MET A 13 40.59 46.46 15.24
CA MET A 13 40.37 45.43 14.21
C MET A 13 41.51 45.32 13.20
N THR A 14 42.38 46.32 13.10
CA THR A 14 43.56 46.29 12.21
C THR A 14 44.74 45.58 12.89
N GLU A 15 44.82 45.64 14.22
CA GLU A 15 45.88 45.01 15.02
C GLU A 15 45.65 43.50 15.25
N LEU A 16 44.39 43.06 15.16
CA LEU A 16 44.08 41.63 15.21
C LEU A 16 44.47 41.00 13.86
N PRO A 17 45.48 40.10 13.81
CA PRO A 17 45.73 39.34 12.60
C PRO A 17 44.43 38.64 12.21
N ALA A 18 44.00 38.83 10.96
CA ALA A 18 42.74 38.29 10.46
C ALA A 18 42.55 36.85 10.97
N TYR A 19 41.38 36.56 11.54
CA TYR A 19 40.97 35.27 12.13
C TYR A 19 40.93 34.11 11.10
N ASN A 20 41.85 34.09 10.15
CA ASN A 20 42.07 33.11 9.10
C ASN A 20 42.52 31.74 9.65
N PHE A 21 42.76 31.61 10.97
CA PHE A 21 43.22 30.37 11.59
C PHE A 21 42.14 29.28 11.63
N TYR A 22 40.85 29.65 11.58
CA TYR A 22 39.71 28.71 11.54
C TYR A 22 39.06 28.62 10.16
N GLU A 23 39.60 29.30 9.15
CA GLU A 23 39.06 29.28 7.80
C GLU A 23 39.51 28.00 7.11
N ILE A 24 38.68 26.95 7.15
CA ILE A 24 38.89 25.72 6.39
C ILE A 24 38.70 26.08 4.91
N LYS A 25 39.80 26.39 4.23
CA LYS A 25 39.81 26.66 2.79
C LYS A 25 39.63 25.33 2.07
N GLU A 26 38.40 25.00 1.71
CA GLU A 26 38.12 23.88 0.83
C GLU A 26 38.80 24.13 -0.53
N PRO A 27 39.59 23.18 -1.07
CA PRO A 27 40.31 23.35 -2.33
C PRO A 27 39.38 23.41 -3.55
N VAL A 28 38.13 22.95 -3.38
CA VAL A 28 37.08 23.00 -4.40
C VAL A 28 36.01 23.96 -3.91
N PRO A 29 35.62 24.99 -4.69
CA PRO A 29 34.52 25.87 -4.33
C PRO A 29 33.24 25.06 -4.14
N ASN A 30 32.57 25.21 -2.99
CA ASN A 30 31.31 24.52 -2.73
C ASN A 30 30.29 24.86 -3.85
N PRO A 31 29.86 23.89 -4.67
CA PRO A 31 28.93 24.12 -5.77
C PRO A 31 27.55 24.59 -5.29
N TYR A 32 27.24 24.46 -4.00
CA TYR A 32 25.98 24.82 -3.38
C TYR A 32 26.01 26.14 -2.60
N LYS A 33 27.09 26.93 -2.70
CA LYS A 33 27.25 28.20 -1.97
C LYS A 33 26.12 29.21 -2.22
N GLY A 34 25.43 29.12 -3.36
CA GLY A 34 24.28 29.95 -3.72
C GLY A 34 22.93 29.23 -3.74
N SER A 35 22.88 27.94 -3.36
CA SER A 35 21.64 27.17 -3.32
C SER A 35 20.95 27.40 -1.99
N THR A 36 19.81 28.06 -2.04
CA THR A 36 18.90 28.23 -0.91
C THR A 36 18.00 26.99 -0.78
N MET A 37 17.50 26.71 0.43
CA MET A 37 16.78 25.47 0.79
C MET A 37 15.46 25.24 0.01
N ASP A 38 15.03 26.21 -0.78
CA ASP A 38 13.87 26.17 -1.69
C ASP A 38 14.14 25.48 -3.02
N THR A 39 15.40 25.17 -3.35
CA THR A 39 15.79 24.50 -4.60
C THR A 39 16.40 23.12 -4.35
N SER A 40 16.05 22.12 -5.17
CA SER A 40 16.65 20.79 -5.06
C SER A 40 18.12 20.81 -5.49
N ILE A 41 18.99 20.13 -4.72
CA ILE A 41 20.43 20.02 -5.00
C ILE A 41 20.79 19.23 -6.28
N LEU A 42 19.81 18.65 -6.97
CA LEU A 42 20.01 17.97 -8.25
C LEU A 42 20.06 19.03 -9.36
N LEU A 43 21.25 19.25 -9.92
CA LEU A 43 21.50 20.23 -10.99
C LEU A 43 20.69 19.95 -12.27
N ASP A 44 20.45 18.67 -12.57
CA ASP A 44 19.63 18.21 -13.68
C ASP A 44 18.75 17.04 -13.20
N PRO A 45 17.57 17.30 -12.60
CA PRO A 45 16.65 16.21 -12.34
C PRO A 45 16.27 15.57 -13.69
N PRO A 46 16.31 14.23 -13.82
CA PRO A 46 15.83 13.59 -15.03
C PRO A 46 14.40 14.07 -15.29
N LYS A 47 14.16 14.69 -16.45
CA LYS A 47 12.84 15.18 -16.80
C LYS A 47 11.85 14.02 -16.66
N PRO A 48 10.78 14.16 -15.87
CA PRO A 48 9.79 13.09 -15.73
C PRO A 48 9.18 12.83 -17.10
N SER A 49 9.52 11.69 -17.71
CA SER A 49 8.92 11.23 -18.94
C SER A 49 7.58 10.59 -18.58
N LEU A 50 6.53 11.39 -18.57
CA LEU A 50 5.16 10.92 -18.35
C LEU A 50 4.68 10.21 -19.62
N VAL A 51 5.09 8.95 -19.78
CA VAL A 51 4.54 8.08 -20.83
C VAL A 51 3.15 7.63 -20.37
N ALA A 52 2.15 7.82 -21.21
CA ALA A 52 0.81 7.28 -20.95
C ALA A 52 0.92 5.76 -20.73
N PRO A 53 0.41 5.22 -19.61
CA PRO A 53 0.61 3.83 -19.27
C PRO A 53 -0.11 2.95 -20.29
N GLN A 54 0.63 2.05 -20.94
CA GLN A 54 0.07 1.11 -21.91
C GLN A 54 -0.40 -0.15 -21.19
N THR A 55 -1.60 -0.61 -21.54
CA THR A 55 -2.16 -1.87 -21.07
C THR A 55 -1.59 -3.02 -21.87
N GLN A 56 -0.96 -3.97 -21.20
CA GLN A 56 -0.50 -5.21 -21.80
C GLN A 56 -1.43 -6.33 -21.38
N PHE A 57 -1.88 -7.12 -22.35
CA PHE A 57 -2.73 -8.28 -22.12
C PHE A 57 -2.00 -9.53 -22.58
N SER A 58 -1.97 -10.53 -21.70
CA SER A 58 -1.47 -11.85 -22.02
C SER A 58 -2.45 -12.92 -21.54
N LYS A 59 -2.42 -14.07 -22.20
CA LYS A 59 -3.25 -15.22 -21.85
C LYS A 59 -2.34 -16.44 -21.74
N LEU A 60 -2.42 -17.14 -20.61
CA LEU A 60 -1.70 -18.39 -20.39
C LEU A 60 -2.42 -19.55 -21.09
N GLU A 61 -1.70 -20.64 -21.31
CA GLU A 61 -2.22 -21.86 -21.92
C GLU A 61 -3.40 -22.46 -21.13
N ASN A 62 -3.39 -22.32 -19.80
CA ASN A 62 -4.49 -22.74 -18.92
C ASN A 62 -5.73 -21.83 -18.97
N GLY A 63 -5.73 -20.79 -19.82
CA GLY A 63 -6.84 -19.86 -19.96
C GLY A 63 -6.83 -18.66 -19.00
N LEU A 64 -5.88 -18.59 -18.07
CA LEU A 64 -5.72 -17.44 -17.17
C LEU A 64 -5.36 -16.19 -17.98
N LYS A 65 -6.09 -15.10 -17.74
CA LYS A 65 -5.86 -13.80 -18.39
C LYS A 65 -5.08 -12.91 -17.43
N ILE A 66 -4.00 -12.31 -17.92
CA ILE A 66 -3.19 -11.36 -17.17
C ILE A 66 -3.27 -10.02 -17.89
N ALA A 67 -3.65 -8.99 -17.15
CA ALA A 67 -3.59 -7.61 -17.59
C ALA A 67 -2.58 -6.87 -16.71
N SER A 68 -1.60 -6.20 -17.30
CA SER A 68 -0.61 -5.41 -16.59
C SER A 68 -0.54 -4.00 -17.16
N VAL A 69 -0.31 -3.04 -16.26
CA VAL A 69 -0.19 -1.61 -16.60
C VAL A 69 0.97 -1.05 -15.80
N ASP A 70 2.05 -0.68 -16.48
CA ASP A 70 3.18 -0.03 -15.82
C ASP A 70 2.94 1.48 -15.72
N LYS A 71 2.71 1.97 -14.51
CA LYS A 71 2.53 3.40 -14.21
C LYS A 71 3.83 4.08 -13.75
N GLN A 72 4.95 3.37 -13.74
CA GLN A 72 6.27 3.84 -13.23
C GLN A 72 6.26 4.34 -11.77
N GLY A 73 5.22 3.98 -11.00
CA GLY A 73 5.11 4.30 -9.58
C GLY A 73 5.91 3.34 -8.69
N LEU A 74 6.15 3.78 -7.45
CA LEU A 74 6.80 2.98 -6.40
C LEU A 74 5.87 1.92 -5.80
N MET A 75 4.55 2.16 -5.84
CA MET A 75 3.53 1.23 -5.34
C MET A 75 2.92 0.46 -6.52
N ALA A 76 2.68 -0.82 -6.30
CA ALA A 76 2.01 -1.71 -7.22
C ALA A 76 0.78 -2.33 -6.55
N GLN A 77 -0.34 -2.32 -7.28
CA GLN A 77 -1.56 -2.99 -6.88
C GLN A 77 -1.74 -4.24 -7.73
N ILE A 78 -1.97 -5.36 -7.07
CA ILE A 78 -2.21 -6.66 -7.71
C ILE A 78 -3.62 -7.08 -7.33
N GLY A 79 -4.41 -7.50 -8.32
CA GLY A 79 -5.76 -8.00 -8.13
C GLY A 79 -5.97 -9.31 -8.85
N LEU A 80 -6.51 -10.31 -8.16
CA LEU A 80 -7.04 -11.53 -8.74
C LEU A 80 -8.57 -11.47 -8.73
N PHE A 81 -9.15 -11.51 -9.92
CA PHE A 81 -10.58 -11.46 -10.13
C PHE A 81 -11.07 -12.87 -10.44
N VAL A 82 -11.94 -13.40 -9.59
CA VAL A 82 -12.57 -14.70 -9.75
C VAL A 82 -14.02 -14.47 -10.10
N ASN A 83 -14.50 -15.09 -11.19
CA ASN A 83 -15.91 -15.07 -11.58
C ASN A 83 -16.71 -16.01 -10.65
N ALA A 84 -16.93 -15.55 -9.43
CA ALA A 84 -17.64 -16.24 -8.36
C ALA A 84 -18.21 -15.20 -7.40
N GLY A 85 -19.35 -15.47 -6.79
CA GLY A 85 -20.03 -14.54 -5.89
C GLY A 85 -21.40 -15.09 -5.48
N SER A 86 -22.18 -14.29 -4.77
CA SER A 86 -23.45 -14.75 -4.20
C SER A 86 -24.52 -15.17 -5.21
N ARG A 87 -24.41 -14.77 -6.49
CA ARG A 87 -25.31 -15.25 -7.55
C ARG A 87 -25.10 -16.74 -7.85
N PHE A 88 -23.91 -17.27 -7.62
CA PHE A 88 -23.57 -18.67 -7.86
C PHE A 88 -23.84 -19.56 -6.63
N GLU A 89 -24.52 -19.03 -5.62
CA GLU A 89 -24.94 -19.78 -4.43
C GLU A 89 -26.31 -20.44 -4.64
N ASP A 90 -26.46 -21.61 -4.03
CA ASP A 90 -27.70 -22.33 -3.87
C ASP A 90 -28.25 -22.13 -2.45
N ALA A 91 -29.50 -22.56 -2.23
CA ALA A 91 -30.13 -22.50 -0.91
C ALA A 91 -29.36 -23.25 0.19
N SER A 92 -28.50 -24.21 -0.18
CA SER A 92 -27.69 -25.00 0.73
C SER A 92 -26.39 -24.31 1.20
N ASN A 93 -25.87 -23.34 0.42
CA ASN A 93 -24.59 -22.67 0.68
C ASN A 93 -24.72 -21.14 0.68
N PHE A 94 -25.93 -20.63 0.90
CA PHE A 94 -26.21 -19.21 0.99
C PHE A 94 -25.33 -18.50 2.04
N GLY A 95 -24.64 -17.44 1.62
CA GLY A 95 -23.73 -16.64 2.44
C GLY A 95 -22.28 -17.17 2.49
N VAL A 96 -21.96 -18.24 1.77
CA VAL A 96 -20.58 -18.78 1.73
C VAL A 96 -19.61 -17.77 1.09
N SER A 97 -20.00 -17.03 0.07
CA SER A 97 -19.15 -16.03 -0.59
C SER A 97 -18.68 -14.95 0.39
N HIS A 98 -19.59 -14.46 1.23
CA HIS A 98 -19.28 -13.47 2.25
C HIS A 98 -18.42 -14.04 3.38
N MET A 99 -18.68 -15.30 3.78
CA MET A 99 -17.84 -16.01 4.75
C MET A 99 -16.41 -16.21 4.22
N VAL A 100 -16.26 -16.63 2.96
CA VAL A 100 -14.98 -16.83 2.30
C VAL A 100 -14.22 -15.51 2.16
N SER A 101 -14.89 -14.40 1.83
CA SER A 101 -14.22 -13.10 1.77
C SER A 101 -13.66 -12.67 3.14
N MET A 102 -14.42 -12.90 4.22
CA MET A 102 -13.94 -12.61 5.58
C MET A 102 -12.86 -13.57 6.08
N MET A 103 -12.81 -14.78 5.52
CA MET A 103 -11.76 -15.76 5.79
C MET A 103 -10.55 -15.65 4.85
N SER A 104 -10.53 -14.68 3.95
CA SER A 104 -9.42 -14.50 3.05
C SER A 104 -8.17 -14.05 3.80
N TYR A 105 -7.00 -14.53 3.40
CA TYR A 105 -5.72 -14.34 4.13
C TYR A 105 -5.66 -15.00 5.52
N ASN A 106 -6.54 -15.98 5.78
CA ASN A 106 -6.41 -16.89 6.92
C ASN A 106 -5.35 -17.97 6.64
N SER A 107 -5.42 -19.07 7.39
CA SER A 107 -4.49 -20.18 7.24
C SER A 107 -4.66 -20.85 5.88
N THR A 108 -3.54 -21.14 5.23
CA THR A 108 -3.44 -21.88 3.96
C THR A 108 -2.74 -23.21 4.20
N ALA A 109 -2.61 -24.04 3.17
CA ALA A 109 -1.81 -25.27 3.27
C ALA A 109 -0.33 -25.00 3.63
N HIS A 110 0.21 -23.86 3.22
CA HIS A 110 1.64 -23.54 3.33
C HIS A 110 1.98 -22.53 4.43
N LEU A 111 1.05 -21.62 4.75
CA LEU A 111 1.27 -20.52 5.70
C LEU A 111 0.14 -20.49 6.74
N SER A 112 0.51 -20.32 8.01
CA SER A 112 -0.46 -20.04 9.06
C SER A 112 -0.98 -18.60 8.94
N HIS A 113 -2.18 -18.33 9.42
CA HIS A 113 -2.77 -16.98 9.42
C HIS A 113 -1.81 -15.92 10.00
N LEU A 114 -1.20 -16.19 11.16
CA LEU A 114 -0.24 -15.28 11.80
C LEU A 114 0.97 -15.01 10.89
N ARG A 115 1.48 -16.03 10.20
CA ARG A 115 2.62 -15.87 9.30
C ARG A 115 2.24 -15.04 8.09
N THR A 116 1.08 -15.30 7.49
CA THR A 116 0.55 -14.53 6.36
C THR A 116 0.44 -13.04 6.72
N VAL A 117 -0.22 -12.72 7.85
CA VAL A 117 -0.40 -11.34 8.30
C VAL A 117 0.94 -10.67 8.59
N LYS A 118 1.83 -11.32 9.34
CA LYS A 118 3.15 -10.75 9.67
C LYS A 118 4.00 -10.51 8.43
N THR A 119 3.95 -11.41 7.44
CA THR A 119 4.65 -11.21 6.17
C THR A 119 4.07 -10.01 5.41
N LEU A 120 2.75 -9.88 5.32
CA LEU A 120 2.12 -8.72 4.68
C LEU A 120 2.47 -7.39 5.39
N GLU A 121 2.46 -7.37 6.72
CA GLU A 121 2.84 -6.20 7.52
C GLU A 121 4.33 -5.83 7.32
N GLN A 122 5.23 -6.82 7.31
CA GLN A 122 6.66 -6.59 7.08
C GLN A 122 6.96 -6.03 5.70
N LEU A 123 6.16 -6.40 4.69
CA LEU A 123 6.26 -5.87 3.33
C LEU A 123 5.63 -4.48 3.18
N GLY A 124 4.99 -3.96 4.23
CA GLY A 124 4.26 -2.69 4.19
C GLY A 124 3.01 -2.76 3.33
N ALA A 125 2.37 -3.92 3.23
CA ALA A 125 1.13 -4.06 2.47
C ALA A 125 -0.02 -3.28 3.12
N ASN A 126 -0.86 -2.65 2.31
CA ASN A 126 -1.97 -1.84 2.82
C ASN A 126 -3.03 -2.70 3.50
N ALA A 127 -3.64 -2.23 4.59
CA ALA A 127 -4.77 -2.87 5.26
C ALA A 127 -6.06 -2.92 4.40
N THR A 128 -6.10 -2.29 3.23
CA THR A 128 -7.19 -2.46 2.25
C THR A 128 -7.01 -3.69 1.35
N SER A 129 -5.89 -4.41 1.51
CA SER A 129 -5.47 -5.61 0.76
C SER A 129 -6.26 -6.87 1.12
N PHE A 130 -7.58 -6.75 1.24
CA PHE A 130 -8.47 -7.85 1.58
C PHE A 130 -9.34 -8.27 0.40
N CYS A 131 -9.95 -9.44 0.55
CA CYS A 131 -10.89 -9.95 -0.43
C CYS A 131 -12.24 -9.24 -0.33
N LYS A 132 -12.83 -8.93 -1.49
CA LYS A 132 -14.19 -8.42 -1.62
C LYS A 132 -15.01 -9.43 -2.40
N ALA A 133 -16.06 -9.96 -1.80
CA ALA A 133 -17.05 -10.77 -2.50
C ALA A 133 -18.23 -9.88 -2.93
N GLY A 134 -18.46 -9.80 -4.23
CA GLY A 134 -19.66 -9.25 -4.83
C GLY A 134 -20.68 -10.33 -5.18
N ARG A 135 -21.67 -9.96 -5.99
CA ARG A 135 -22.69 -10.87 -6.51
C ARG A 135 -22.16 -11.77 -7.63
N GLU A 136 -21.38 -11.19 -8.54
CA GLU A 136 -20.82 -11.88 -9.72
C GLU A 136 -19.32 -12.17 -9.61
N GLU A 137 -18.59 -11.35 -8.86
CA GLU A 137 -17.14 -11.41 -8.80
C GLU A 137 -16.61 -11.40 -7.37
N THR A 138 -15.50 -12.09 -7.17
CA THR A 138 -14.75 -12.10 -5.92
C THR A 138 -13.34 -11.63 -6.24
N VAL A 139 -12.91 -10.56 -5.59
CA VAL A 139 -11.68 -9.85 -5.90
C VAL A 139 -10.72 -9.96 -4.72
N TYR A 140 -9.58 -10.60 -4.93
CA TYR A 140 -8.46 -10.63 -4.00
C TYR A 140 -7.47 -9.56 -4.42
N GLN A 141 -7.27 -8.54 -3.60
CA GLN A 141 -6.36 -7.45 -3.93
C GLN A 141 -5.25 -7.31 -2.88
N VAL A 142 -4.06 -6.93 -3.32
CA VAL A 142 -2.96 -6.50 -2.45
C VAL A 142 -2.27 -5.28 -3.03
N GLU A 143 -2.03 -4.30 -2.18
CA GLU A 143 -1.22 -3.11 -2.48
C GLU A 143 0.10 -3.22 -1.74
N VAL A 144 1.22 -3.16 -2.46
CA VAL A 144 2.57 -3.31 -1.92
C VAL A 144 3.58 -2.48 -2.72
N LEU A 145 4.79 -2.27 -2.18
CA LEU A 145 5.88 -1.68 -2.96
C LEU A 145 6.24 -2.56 -4.16
N ARG A 146 6.58 -1.94 -5.28
CA ARG A 146 6.88 -2.59 -6.57
C ARG A 146 7.94 -3.70 -6.44
N GLU A 147 8.92 -3.52 -5.57
CA GLU A 147 10.00 -4.50 -5.33
C GLU A 147 9.49 -5.84 -4.77
N PHE A 148 8.41 -5.82 -3.98
CA PHE A 148 7.89 -7.00 -3.29
C PHE A 148 6.75 -7.70 -4.04
N VAL A 149 6.38 -7.22 -5.22
CA VAL A 149 5.42 -7.89 -6.13
C VAL A 149 5.73 -9.38 -6.33
N PRO A 150 6.98 -9.82 -6.57
CA PRO A 150 7.29 -11.22 -6.81
C PRO A 150 7.05 -12.11 -5.58
N LEU A 151 7.11 -11.55 -4.37
CA LEU A 151 6.85 -12.27 -3.11
C LEU A 151 5.34 -12.36 -2.81
N VAL A 152 4.59 -11.32 -3.15
CA VAL A 152 3.16 -11.24 -2.85
C VAL A 152 2.34 -12.11 -3.81
N VAL A 153 2.73 -12.23 -5.09
CA VAL A 153 1.97 -13.03 -6.07
C VAL A 153 1.79 -14.49 -5.62
N PRO A 154 2.83 -15.25 -5.22
CA PRO A 154 2.67 -16.62 -4.72
C PRO A 154 1.81 -16.71 -3.46
N LEU A 155 1.94 -15.74 -2.54
CA LEU A 155 1.12 -15.67 -1.33
C LEU A 155 -0.36 -15.50 -1.67
N MET A 156 -0.69 -14.62 -2.61
CA MET A 156 -2.05 -14.40 -3.07
C MET A 156 -2.61 -15.65 -3.76
N VAL A 157 -1.82 -16.31 -4.61
CA VAL A 157 -2.20 -17.57 -5.27
C VAL A 157 -2.45 -18.68 -4.24
N GLY A 158 -1.61 -18.79 -3.21
CA GLY A 158 -1.78 -19.77 -2.14
C GLY A 158 -3.07 -19.59 -1.34
N ASN A 159 -3.52 -18.34 -1.16
CA ASN A 159 -4.79 -18.05 -0.49
C ASN A 159 -6.01 -18.46 -1.31
N VAL A 160 -5.90 -18.41 -2.63
CA VAL A 160 -7.02 -18.71 -3.53
C VAL A 160 -7.11 -20.21 -3.82
N LEU A 161 -5.97 -20.84 -4.12
CA LEU A 161 -5.94 -22.26 -4.51
C LEU A 161 -5.90 -23.22 -3.33
N PHE A 162 -5.27 -22.83 -2.21
CA PHE A 162 -5.04 -23.72 -1.07
C PHE A 162 -5.49 -23.12 0.28
N PRO A 163 -6.72 -22.58 0.41
CA PRO A 163 -7.23 -22.12 1.69
C PRO A 163 -7.48 -23.31 2.62
N ARG A 164 -7.04 -23.19 3.88
CA ARG A 164 -7.29 -24.19 4.92
C ARG A 164 -8.34 -23.64 5.88
N LEU A 165 -9.61 -24.01 5.66
CA LEU A 165 -10.73 -23.53 6.47
C LEU A 165 -10.80 -24.29 7.80
N VAL A 166 -10.01 -23.85 8.79
CA VAL A 166 -9.90 -24.56 10.07
C VAL A 166 -11.11 -24.27 10.97
N PRO A 167 -11.69 -25.25 11.70
CA PRO A 167 -12.96 -25.06 12.42
C PRO A 167 -12.98 -23.91 13.43
N TRP A 168 -11.86 -23.66 14.13
CA TRP A 168 -11.79 -22.56 15.09
C TRP A 168 -11.73 -21.19 14.39
N GLU A 169 -11.07 -21.08 13.24
CA GLU A 169 -11.07 -19.84 12.43
C GLU A 169 -12.46 -19.58 11.86
N VAL A 170 -13.13 -20.61 11.35
CA VAL A 170 -14.52 -20.52 10.87
C VAL A 170 -15.45 -20.03 11.99
N LYS A 171 -15.33 -20.59 13.19
CA LYS A 171 -16.14 -20.18 14.36
C LYS A 171 -15.85 -18.73 14.76
N ALA A 172 -14.58 -18.30 14.71
CA ALA A 172 -14.22 -16.91 14.97
C ALA A 172 -14.81 -15.96 13.92
N THR A 173 -14.77 -16.33 12.64
CA THR A 173 -15.36 -15.54 11.55
C THR A 173 -16.87 -15.45 11.66
N HIS A 174 -17.56 -16.50 12.11
CA HIS A 174 -19.01 -16.46 12.34
C HIS A 174 -19.41 -15.31 13.29
N LYS A 175 -18.60 -15.02 14.31
CA LYS A 175 -18.84 -13.87 15.20
C LYS A 175 -18.71 -12.54 14.44
N LYS A 176 -17.68 -12.40 13.60
CA LYS A 176 -17.46 -11.22 12.75
C LYS A 176 -18.59 -11.01 11.75
N VAL A 177 -19.11 -12.08 11.14
CA VAL A 177 -20.25 -12.03 10.21
C VAL A 177 -21.48 -11.46 10.91
N LYS A 178 -21.74 -11.90 12.15
CA LYS A 178 -22.87 -11.41 12.95
C LYS A 178 -22.71 -9.91 13.24
N GLU A 179 -21.53 -9.47 13.64
CA GLU A 179 -21.21 -8.06 13.87
C GLU A 179 -21.36 -7.23 12.58
N ALA A 180 -20.92 -7.74 11.43
CA ALA A 180 -21.06 -7.09 10.13
C ALA A 180 -22.53 -6.94 9.73
N ARG A 181 -23.34 -7.98 9.93
CA ARG A 181 -24.80 -7.93 9.71
C ARG A 181 -25.46 -6.89 10.61
N ASP A 182 -25.11 -6.86 11.89
CA ASP A 182 -25.68 -5.91 12.85
C ASP A 182 -25.22 -4.47 12.54
N THR A 183 -24.06 -4.30 11.88
CA THR A 183 -23.57 -3.01 11.37
C THR A 183 -24.35 -2.59 10.12
N LEU A 184 -24.56 -3.50 9.16
CA LEU A 184 -25.36 -3.24 7.97
C LEU A 184 -26.80 -2.85 8.33
N ALA A 185 -27.39 -3.48 9.36
CA ALA A 185 -28.74 -3.15 9.82
C ALA A 185 -28.89 -1.71 10.35
N LYS A 186 -27.79 -1.06 10.74
CA LYS A 186 -27.78 0.36 11.14
C LYS A 186 -27.62 1.30 9.95
N ASP A 187 -27.04 0.79 8.86
CA ASP A 187 -26.91 1.51 7.60
C ASP A 187 -28.19 1.35 6.77
N ALA A 188 -29.00 2.41 6.77
CA ALA A 188 -30.28 2.43 6.08
C ALA A 188 -30.09 2.29 4.56
N ASP A 189 -29.08 2.94 3.98
CA ASP A 189 -28.86 2.93 2.53
C ASP A 189 -28.41 1.54 2.05
N GLY A 190 -27.46 0.93 2.76
CA GLY A 190 -27.02 -0.44 2.49
C GLY A 190 -28.17 -1.44 2.59
N THR A 191 -29.00 -1.32 3.63
CA THR A 191 -30.15 -2.21 3.82
C THR A 191 -31.20 -2.04 2.73
N VAL A 192 -31.54 -0.79 2.35
CA VAL A 192 -32.50 -0.51 1.27
C VAL A 192 -32.01 -1.06 -0.06
N SER A 193 -30.72 -0.92 -0.37
CA SER A 193 -30.12 -1.48 -1.58
C SER A 193 -30.26 -3.01 -1.64
N GLU A 194 -29.96 -3.71 -0.54
CA GLU A 194 -30.11 -5.17 -0.46
C GLU A 194 -31.57 -5.62 -0.56
N LEU A 195 -32.50 -4.91 0.09
CA LEU A 195 -33.94 -5.19 -0.02
C LEU A 195 -34.50 -4.92 -1.42
N LEU A 196 -34.04 -3.86 -2.07
CA LEU A 196 -34.40 -3.55 -3.45
C LEU A 196 -33.98 -4.68 -4.39
N HIS A 197 -32.74 -5.15 -4.27
CA HIS A 197 -32.27 -6.29 -5.05
C HIS A 197 -33.07 -7.56 -4.81
N LYS A 198 -33.42 -7.85 -3.55
CA LYS A 198 -34.25 -9.00 -3.18
C LYS A 198 -35.70 -8.92 -3.69
N ALA A 199 -36.24 -7.72 -3.83
CA ALA A 199 -37.62 -7.51 -4.31
C ALA A 199 -37.70 -7.50 -5.85
N ALA A 200 -36.64 -7.05 -6.52
CA ALA A 200 -36.61 -6.92 -7.97
C ALA A 200 -36.28 -8.22 -8.72
N PHE A 201 -35.50 -9.12 -8.11
CA PHE A 201 -35.01 -10.37 -8.68
C PHE A 201 -35.29 -11.54 -7.73
#